data_AF-A0A552JQS8-F1
#
_entry.id   AF-A0A552JQS8-F1
#
_cell.length_a   1.000
_cell.length_b   1.000
_cell.length_c   1.000
_cell.angle_alpha   90.00
_cell.angle_beta   90.00
_cell.angle_gamma   90.00
#
_symmetry.space_group_name_H-M   'P 1'
#
loop_
_entity.id
_entity.type
_entity.pdbx_description
1 polymer ?
#
loop_
_entity_poly.entity_id
_entity_poly.type
_entity_poly.pdbx_seq_one_letter_code
_entity_poly.pdbx_strand_id
1 'polypeptide(L)'
;MEWLDQNAAANSTIVVAGPIFAAEMVQDYQKNLTMIYRDDFAWGRAPDPDYYLAISRYDYFQAFPHCPIVHAVQRQDTPLTIIKRCPQP
;
A
#
# COMPACT_ATOMS: atom_id res chain seq x y z
N MET A 1 -4.88 -5.83 2.60
CA MET A 1 -4.72 -5.48 4.02
C MET A 1 -4.24 -6.66 4.83
N GLU A 2 -4.89 -7.83 4.78
CA GLU A 2 -4.46 -9.02 5.54
C GLU A 2 -2.94 -9.29 5.52
N TRP A 3 -2.29 -9.22 4.35
CA TRP A 3 -0.84 -9.37 4.27
C TRP A 3 -0.07 -8.27 5.04
N LEU A 4 -0.50 -7.00 4.95
CA LEU A 4 0.08 -5.88 5.72
C LEU A 4 -0.17 -6.06 7.22
N ASP A 5 -1.37 -6.48 7.62
CA ASP A 5 -1.70 -6.75 9.02
C ASP A 5 -0.84 -7.86 9.61
N GLN A 6 -0.31 -8.79 8.79
CA GLN A 6 0.62 -9.82 9.25
C GLN A 6 2.09 -9.37 9.18
N ASN A 7 2.48 -8.67 8.12
CA ASN A 7 3.90 -8.48 7.76
C ASN A 7 4.44 -7.05 7.96
N ALA A 8 3.58 -6.02 7.99
CA ALA A 8 4.01 -4.66 8.26
C ALA A 8 4.46 -4.49 9.71
N ALA A 9 5.46 -3.64 9.94
CA ALA A 9 5.86 -3.27 11.28
C ALA A 9 4.78 -2.38 11.90
N ALA A 10 4.73 -2.33 13.24
CA ALA A 10 3.86 -1.38 13.92
C ALA A 10 4.26 0.06 13.54
N ASN A 11 3.28 0.96 13.48
CA ASN A 11 3.44 2.37 13.08
C ASN A 11 3.91 2.60 11.63
N SER A 12 3.91 1.57 10.77
CA SER A 12 4.24 1.76 9.36
C SER A 12 3.26 2.70 8.66
N THR A 13 3.78 3.51 7.75
CA THR A 13 3.01 4.39 6.86
C THR A 13 2.69 3.66 5.56
N ILE A 14 1.43 3.70 5.16
CA ILE A 14 0.90 2.97 4.02
C ILE A 14 0.16 3.95 3.13
N VAL A 15 0.62 4.12 1.89
CA VAL A 15 -0.16 4.82 0.88
C VAL A 15 -1.10 3.83 0.21
N VAL A 16 -2.39 4.13 0.22
CA VAL A 16 -3.46 3.27 -0.32
C VAL A 16 -4.02 3.88 -1.59
N ALA A 17 -3.83 3.19 -2.71
CA ALA A 17 -4.38 3.51 -4.02
C ALA A 17 -5.56 2.60 -4.35
N GLY A 18 -6.77 3.12 -4.15
CA GLY A 18 -8.02 2.38 -4.23
C GLY A 18 -8.98 2.82 -3.13
N PRO A 19 -10.11 2.11 -2.93
CA PRO A 19 -11.09 2.46 -1.89
C PRO A 19 -10.47 2.36 -0.48
N ILE A 20 -10.04 3.48 0.08
CA ILE A 20 -9.37 3.51 1.40
C ILE A 20 -10.27 2.99 2.52
N PHE A 21 -11.57 3.27 2.46
CA PHE A 21 -12.56 2.76 3.42
C PHE A 21 -12.52 1.22 3.53
N ALA A 22 -12.26 0.52 2.43
CA ALA A 22 -12.18 -0.93 2.43
C ALA A 22 -10.90 -1.42 3.12
N ALA A 23 -9.81 -0.65 3.05
CA ALA A 23 -8.59 -0.94 3.79
C ALA A 23 -8.79 -0.67 5.30
N GLU A 24 -9.45 0.43 5.64
CA GLU A 24 -9.76 0.82 7.02
C GLU A 24 -10.66 -0.18 7.75
N MET A 25 -11.66 -0.75 7.06
CA MET A 25 -12.61 -1.69 7.67
C MET A 25 -11.97 -3.00 8.14
N VAL A 26 -10.85 -3.39 7.55
CA VAL A 26 -10.22 -4.70 7.78
C VAL A 26 -8.83 -4.59 8.40
N GLN A 27 -8.37 -3.38 8.70
CA GLN A 27 -7.06 -3.16 9.31
C GLN A 27 -7.01 -3.75 10.73
N ASP A 28 -5.84 -4.25 11.12
CA ASP A 28 -5.57 -4.54 12.52
C ASP A 28 -5.17 -3.25 13.27
N TYR A 29 -6.12 -2.70 14.04
CA TYR A 29 -5.91 -1.49 14.84
C TYR A 29 -4.81 -1.65 15.91
N GLN A 30 -4.40 -2.86 16.28
CA GLN A 30 -3.29 -3.05 17.23
C GLN A 30 -1.93 -2.64 16.64
N LYS A 31 -1.78 -2.66 15.31
CA LYS A 31 -0.52 -2.27 14.64
C LYS A 31 -0.33 -0.76 14.47
N ASN A 32 -1.38 0.03 14.73
CA ASN A 32 -1.34 1.50 14.59
C ASN A 32 -0.77 1.96 13.24
N LEU A 33 -1.23 1.34 12.15
CA LEU A 33 -0.78 1.66 10.80
C LEU A 33 -1.30 3.05 10.38
N THR A 34 -0.43 3.89 9.82
CA THR A 34 -0.83 5.19 9.27
C THR A 34 -1.22 5.00 7.82
N MET A 35 -2.51 5.08 7.49
CA MET A 35 -2.97 5.00 6.10
C MET A 35 -3.18 6.38 5.51
N ILE A 36 -2.63 6.59 4.31
CA ILE A 36 -2.75 7.82 3.54
C ILE A 36 -3.43 7.47 2.22
N TYR A 37 -4.52 8.14 1.89
CA TYR A 37 -5.13 7.96 0.58
C TYR A 37 -4.19 8.52 -0.49
N ARG A 38 -3.99 7.76 -1.59
CA ARG A 38 -3.06 8.10 -2.67
C ARG A 38 -3.21 9.54 -3.17
N ASP A 39 -4.45 10.00 -3.31
CA ASP A 39 -4.71 11.33 -3.89
C ASP A 39 -4.43 12.46 -2.88
N ASP A 40 -4.33 12.14 -1.59
CA ASP A 40 -3.93 13.07 -0.51
C ASP A 40 -2.41 13.00 -0.22
N PHE A 41 -1.69 12.04 -0.80
CA PHE A 41 -0.26 11.90 -0.60
C PHE A 41 0.49 13.09 -1.22
N ALA A 42 1.43 13.69 -0.47
CA ALA A 42 2.17 14.87 -0.91
C ALA A 42 3.31 14.51 -1.89
N TRP A 43 2.96 14.11 -3.10
CA TRP A 43 3.87 13.69 -4.16
C TRP A 43 5.03 14.67 -4.37
N GLY A 44 6.26 14.14 -4.43
CA GLY A 44 7.49 14.91 -4.63
C GLY A 44 7.94 15.75 -3.42
N ARG A 45 7.23 15.69 -2.29
CA ARG A 45 7.59 16.40 -1.05
C ARG A 45 7.68 15.47 0.16
N ALA A 46 6.70 14.57 0.31
CA ALA A 46 6.74 13.55 1.34
C ALA A 46 7.84 12.52 1.02
N PRO A 47 8.50 11.97 2.06
CA PRO A 47 9.33 10.78 1.88
C PRO A 47 8.47 9.60 1.40
N ASP A 48 9.11 8.58 0.85
CA ASP A 48 8.42 7.35 0.49
C ASP A 48 7.70 6.74 1.71
N PRO A 49 6.51 6.15 1.55
CA PRO A 49 5.86 5.41 2.62
C PRO A 49 6.58 4.08 2.87
N ASP A 50 6.38 3.43 4.02
CA ASP A 50 6.94 2.07 4.24
C ASP A 50 6.34 1.06 3.24
N TYR A 51 5.05 1.21 2.96
CA TYR A 51 4.33 0.38 2.00
C TYR A 51 3.43 1.18 1.07
N TYR A 52 3.24 0.63 -0.13
CA TYR A 52 2.25 1.10 -1.08
C TYR A 52 1.30 -0.05 -1.45
N LEU A 53 0.02 0.12 -1.12
CA LEU A 53 -1.06 -0.80 -1.45
C LEU A 53 -1.79 -0.26 -2.68
N ALA A 54 -1.73 -0.96 -3.81
CA ALA A 54 -2.52 -0.62 -4.98
C ALA A 54 -3.54 -1.70 -5.28
N ILE A 55 -4.80 -1.29 -5.46
CA ILE A 55 -5.92 -2.13 -5.88
C ILE A 55 -6.19 -1.80 -7.36
N SER A 56 -6.52 -2.82 -8.16
CA SER A 56 -6.59 -2.73 -9.62
C SER A 56 -7.62 -1.71 -10.12
N ARG A 57 -7.12 -0.52 -10.46
CA ARG A 57 -7.76 0.49 -11.30
C ARG A 57 -6.70 1.53 -11.72
N TYR A 58 -6.85 2.13 -12.90
CA TYR A 58 -6.11 3.34 -13.33
C TYR A 58 -4.59 3.36 -13.09
N ASP A 59 -3.86 2.33 -13.52
CA ASP A 59 -2.38 2.29 -13.44
C ASP A 59 -1.78 2.52 -12.05
N TYR A 60 -2.56 2.29 -10.98
CA TYR A 60 -2.05 2.42 -9.60
C TYR A 60 -0.82 1.54 -9.36
N PHE A 61 -0.63 0.48 -10.14
CA PHE A 61 0.57 -0.35 -10.06
C PHE A 61 1.88 0.36 -10.48
N GLN A 62 1.80 1.49 -11.19
CA GLN A 62 2.97 2.22 -11.67
C GLN A 62 3.60 3.17 -10.63
N ALA A 63 2.87 3.58 -9.59
CA ALA A 63 3.42 4.47 -8.57
C ALA A 63 4.51 3.78 -7.74
N PHE A 64 5.50 4.55 -7.27
CA PHE A 64 6.69 4.05 -6.57
C PHE A 64 7.40 2.93 -7.36
N PRO A 65 7.88 3.20 -8.60
CA PRO A 65 8.46 2.18 -9.47
C PRO A 65 9.78 1.59 -8.92
N HIS A 66 10.47 2.31 -8.03
CA HIS A 66 11.70 1.87 -7.37
C HIS A 66 11.46 0.92 -6.20
N CYS A 67 10.22 0.82 -5.69
CA CYS A 67 9.89 -0.07 -4.58
C CYS A 67 9.53 -1.47 -5.09
N PRO A 68 10.18 -2.54 -4.62
CA PRO A 68 9.87 -3.90 -5.03
C PRO A 68 8.45 -4.32 -4.61
N ILE A 69 7.77 -5.09 -5.48
CA ILE A 69 6.52 -5.78 -5.14
C ILE A 69 6.86 -6.93 -4.20
N VAL A 70 6.29 -6.92 -2.99
CA VAL A 70 6.49 -7.94 -1.96
C VAL A 70 5.30 -8.89 -1.83
N HIS A 71 4.14 -8.49 -2.31
CA HIS A 71 2.96 -9.34 -2.38
C HIS A 71 2.06 -8.90 -3.53
N ALA A 72 1.40 -9.87 -4.18
CA ALA A 72 0.41 -9.61 -5.21
C ALA A 72 -0.68 -10.66 -5.17
N VAL A 73 -1.93 -10.22 -5.31
CA VAL A 73 -3.08 -11.08 -5.58
C VAL A 73 -3.36 -11.01 -7.06
N GLN A 74 -3.33 -12.15 -7.74
CA GLN A 74 -3.52 -12.25 -9.19
C GLN A 74 -4.66 -13.19 -9.53
N ARG A 75 -5.30 -12.94 -10.67
CA ARG A 75 -6.26 -13.85 -11.31
C ARG A 75 -5.96 -13.86 -12.79
N GLN A 76 -5.72 -15.04 -13.36
CA GLN A 76 -5.40 -15.20 -14.80
C GLN A 76 -4.30 -14.22 -15.24
N ASP A 77 -3.17 -14.25 -14.53
CA ASP A 77 -1.99 -13.40 -14.78
C ASP A 77 -2.23 -11.89 -14.65
N THR A 78 -3.43 -11.46 -14.23
CA THR A 78 -3.78 -10.06 -14.03
C THR A 78 -3.69 -9.71 -12.54
N PRO A 79 -2.85 -8.75 -12.13
CA PRO A 79 -2.81 -8.27 -10.75
C PRO A 79 -4.11 -7.55 -10.39
N LEU A 80 -4.74 -8.03 -9.32
CA LEU A 80 -5.92 -7.42 -8.69
C LEU A 80 -5.51 -6.48 -7.56
N THR A 81 -4.46 -6.84 -6.83
CA THR A 81 -3.88 -6.02 -5.77
C THR A 81 -2.38 -6.27 -5.75
N ILE A 82 -1.58 -5.22 -5.56
CA ILE A 82 -0.15 -5.36 -5.26
C ILE A 82 0.18 -4.59 -3.97
N ILE A 83 1.21 -5.08 -3.28
CA ILE A 83 1.86 -4.37 -2.18
C ILE A 83 3.32 -4.20 -2.57
N LYS A 84 3.78 -2.96 -2.58
CA LYS A 84 5.19 -2.63 -2.67
C LYS A 84 5.71 -2.26 -1.29
N ARG A 85 6.97 -2.62 -1.02
CA ARG A 85 7.70 -2.18 0.17
C ARG A 85 8.76 -1.19 -0.28
N CYS A 86 8.73 0.03 0.25
CA CYS A 86 9.80 0.98 -0.03
C CYS A 86 10.83 0.91 1.10
N PRO A 87 12.08 0.53 0.82
CA PRO A 87 13.13 0.59 1.81
C PRO A 87 13.33 2.06 2.22
N GLN A 88 13.10 2.38 3.49
CA GLN A 88 13.58 3.63 4.06
C GLN A 88 15.12 3.55 4.12
N PRO A 89 15.85 4.60 3.68
CA PRO A 89 17.30 4.67 3.80
C PRO A 89 17.79 4.65 5.25
#